data_AF-A0A218Y362-F1
#
_entry.id   AF-A0A218Y362-F1
#
_cell.length_a   1.000
_cell.length_b   1.000
_cell.length_c   1.000
_cell.angle_alpha   90.00
_cell.angle_beta   90.00
_cell.angle_gamma   90.00
#
_symmetry.space_group_name_H-M   'P 1'
#
loop_
_entity.id
_entity.type
_entity.pdbx_description
1 polymer ?
#
loop_
_entity_poly.entity_id
_entity_poly.type
_entity_poly.pdbx_seq_one_letter_code
_entity_poly.pdbx_strand_id
1 'polypeptide(L)'
;MLAPYSACTSPSTPTDEERAFSATSAYVARFYPQGSTPPQRPQAAPTPRATSTLAPEVESSIQAAMHAELRAVREEQDRLRCELVDSRAEVANYREVQTQLTRARARVAHLDREMARLDAELDRVHKRACNLAHP
;
A
#
# COMPACT_ATOMS: atom_id res chain seq x y z
N MET A 1 34.43 6.05 -43.08
CA MET A 1 34.99 6.70 -41.88
C MET A 1 33.96 7.68 -41.34
N LEU A 2 33.36 7.39 -40.19
CA LEU A 2 32.74 8.32 -39.24
C LEU A 2 32.43 7.48 -37.98
N ALA A 3 33.08 7.81 -36.86
CA ALA A 3 33.03 7.06 -35.61
C ALA A 3 31.68 7.25 -34.88
N PRO A 4 31.17 6.26 -34.12
CA PRO A 4 30.05 6.50 -33.23
C PRO A 4 30.54 7.21 -31.96
N TYR A 5 29.74 8.17 -31.52
CA TYR A 5 29.93 8.97 -30.31
C TYR A 5 30.18 8.09 -29.08
N SER A 6 31.38 8.17 -28.53
CA SER A 6 31.70 7.65 -27.21
C SER A 6 31.09 8.60 -26.18
N ALA A 7 29.91 8.26 -25.66
CA ALA A 7 29.37 8.91 -24.47
C ALA A 7 30.28 8.53 -23.30
N CYS A 8 31.23 9.40 -22.97
CA CYS A 8 32.01 9.31 -21.74
C CYS A 8 31.05 9.51 -20.56
N THR A 9 30.42 8.43 -20.10
CA THR A 9 29.77 8.43 -18.79
C THR A 9 30.90 8.46 -17.77
N SER A 10 31.23 9.66 -17.30
CA SER A 10 32.03 9.87 -16.10
C SER A 10 31.52 8.93 -15.01
N PRO A 11 32.38 8.23 -14.24
CA PRO A 11 31.90 7.33 -13.21
C PRO A 11 31.20 8.18 -12.14
N SER A 12 29.87 8.09 -12.07
CA SER A 12 29.10 8.65 -10.97
C SER A 12 29.63 8.03 -9.69
N THR A 13 30.17 8.85 -8.80
CA THR A 13 30.55 8.40 -7.46
C THR A 13 29.28 7.95 -6.75
N PRO A 14 29.22 6.71 -6.24
CA PRO A 14 28.00 6.18 -5.67
C PRO A 14 27.57 7.04 -4.48
N THR A 15 26.29 7.41 -4.48
CA THR A 15 25.67 8.15 -3.37
C THR A 15 25.81 7.35 -2.08
N ASP A 16 25.78 8.00 -0.92
CA ASP A 16 25.93 7.32 0.36
C ASP A 16 24.92 6.16 0.56
N GLU A 17 23.68 6.37 0.11
CA GLU A 17 22.63 5.34 0.08
C GLU A 17 23.00 4.15 -0.81
N GLU A 18 23.58 4.39 -1.99
CA GLU A 18 24.02 3.32 -2.89
C GLU A 18 25.19 2.55 -2.29
N ARG A 19 26.09 3.23 -1.54
CA ARG A 19 27.16 2.57 -0.79
C ARG A 19 26.62 1.73 0.37
N ALA A 20 25.65 2.23 1.12
CA ALA A 20 25.01 1.49 2.21
C ALA A 20 24.25 0.26 1.69
N PHE A 21 23.51 0.41 0.60
CA PHE A 21 22.82 -0.69 -0.06
C PHE A 21 23.81 -1.72 -0.63
N SER A 22 24.90 -1.27 -1.24
CA SER A 22 25.96 -2.15 -1.76
C SER A 22 26.66 -2.91 -0.65
N ALA A 23 26.98 -2.25 0.47
CA ALA A 23 27.59 -2.89 1.64
C ALA A 23 26.67 -3.95 2.25
N THR A 24 25.37 -3.65 2.35
CA THR A 24 24.36 -4.58 2.87
C THR A 24 24.18 -5.76 1.93
N SER A 25 24.06 -5.51 0.62
CA SER A 25 23.94 -6.56 -0.39
C SER A 25 25.18 -7.46 -0.42
N ALA A 26 26.39 -6.87 -0.34
CA ALA A 26 27.64 -7.62 -0.24
C ALA A 26 27.75 -8.41 1.08
N TYR A 27 27.25 -7.87 2.19
CA TYR A 27 27.18 -8.58 3.47
C TYR A 27 26.25 -9.80 3.38
N VAL A 28 25.06 -9.64 2.82
CA VAL A 28 24.08 -10.73 2.68
C VAL A 28 24.58 -11.80 1.69
N ALA A 29 25.19 -11.39 0.57
CA ALA A 29 25.70 -12.31 -0.45
C ALA A 29 26.79 -13.27 0.07
N ARG A 30 27.52 -12.91 1.14
CA ARG A 30 28.48 -13.80 1.80
C ARG A 30 27.84 -15.05 2.39
N PHE A 31 26.56 -14.98 2.74
CA PHE A 31 25.83 -16.09 3.38
C PHE A 31 24.89 -16.82 2.42
N TYR A 32 24.61 -16.23 1.26
CA TYR A 32 23.69 -16.78 0.26
C TYR A 32 24.32 -16.68 -1.15
N PRO A 33 25.36 -17.47 -1.46
CA PRO A 33 25.91 -17.53 -2.80
C PRO A 33 24.82 -17.97 -3.78
N GLN A 34 24.57 -17.12 -4.78
CA GLN A 34 23.52 -17.32 -5.77
C GLN A 34 23.83 -18.60 -6.57
N GLY A 35 23.04 -19.66 -6.34
CA GLY A 35 23.21 -20.95 -7.02
C GLY A 35 23.82 -22.09 -6.18
N SER A 36 23.96 -21.97 -4.86
CA SER A 36 24.37 -23.12 -4.05
C SER A 36 23.22 -24.13 -3.91
N THR A 37 23.44 -25.35 -4.41
CA THR A 37 22.83 -26.57 -3.83
C THR A 37 22.93 -26.51 -2.30
N PRO A 38 21.91 -26.97 -1.55
CA PRO A 38 21.95 -26.95 -0.09
C PRO A 38 23.29 -27.53 0.39
N PRO A 39 24.05 -26.81 1.24
CA PRO A 39 25.32 -27.31 1.71
C PRO A 39 25.08 -28.68 2.31
N GLN A 40 25.79 -29.69 1.80
CA GLN A 40 25.74 -31.04 2.35
C GLN A 40 26.09 -30.90 3.83
N ARG A 41 25.12 -31.21 4.70
CA ARG A 41 25.19 -31.10 6.15
C ARG A 41 26.60 -31.49 6.60
N PRO A 42 27.45 -30.55 7.05
CA PRO A 42 28.72 -30.92 7.64
C PRO A 42 28.38 -31.83 8.81
N GLN A 43 28.81 -33.11 8.74
CA GLN A 43 28.84 -33.93 9.93
C GLN A 43 29.88 -33.30 10.85
N ALA A 44 29.38 -32.40 11.70
CA ALA A 44 30.18 -31.79 12.75
C ALA A 44 30.64 -32.90 13.68
N ALA A 45 31.96 -32.97 13.90
CA ALA A 45 32.48 -33.57 15.12
C ALA A 45 31.66 -33.04 16.31
N PRO A 46 31.30 -33.86 17.30
CA PRO A 46 30.50 -33.42 18.42
C PRO A 46 31.15 -32.18 19.04
N THR A 47 30.51 -31.03 18.87
CA THR A 47 30.88 -29.80 19.54
C THR A 47 30.95 -30.13 21.03
N PRO A 48 32.00 -29.72 21.77
CA PRO A 48 31.97 -29.78 23.22
C PRO A 48 30.66 -29.14 23.64
N ARG A 49 29.80 -29.93 24.27
CA ARG A 49 28.53 -29.44 24.81
C ARG A 49 28.95 -28.35 25.78
N ALA A 50 28.80 -27.08 25.39
CA ALA A 50 28.71 -26.00 26.35
C ALA A 50 27.49 -26.37 27.18
N THR A 51 27.72 -27.05 28.29
CA THR A 51 26.69 -27.42 29.24
C THR A 51 26.05 -26.11 29.64
N SER A 52 24.86 -25.84 29.11
CA SER A 52 24.03 -24.74 29.56
C SER A 52 23.88 -24.93 31.07
N THR A 53 24.49 -24.03 31.85
CA THR A 53 24.45 -24.04 33.32
C THR A 53 23.10 -23.54 33.84
N LEU A 54 22.11 -23.37 32.96
CA LEU A 54 20.73 -23.06 33.36
C LEU A 54 20.06 -24.33 33.88
N ALA A 55 19.34 -24.20 34.98
CA ALA A 55 18.52 -25.30 35.49
C ALA A 55 17.41 -25.64 34.46
N PRO A 56 17.08 -26.92 34.23
CA PRO A 56 16.09 -27.36 33.24
C PRO A 56 14.72 -26.67 33.37
N GLU A 57 14.35 -26.27 34.58
CA GLU A 57 13.11 -25.54 34.88
C GLU A 57 13.09 -24.13 34.27
N VAL A 58 14.24 -23.45 34.23
CA VAL A 58 14.35 -22.11 33.65
C VAL A 58 14.25 -22.18 32.13
N GLU A 59 14.87 -23.17 31.49
CA GLU A 59 14.75 -23.39 30.04
C GLU A 59 13.30 -23.73 29.65
N SER A 60 12.63 -24.58 30.43
CA SER A 60 11.20 -24.89 30.25
C SER A 60 10.31 -23.66 30.44
N SER A 61 10.64 -22.78 31.39
CA SER A 61 9.89 -21.54 31.65
C SER A 61 10.04 -20.54 30.50
N ILE A 62 11.26 -20.37 29.98
CA ILE A 62 11.53 -19.51 28.81
C ILE A 62 10.77 -20.04 27.58
N GLN A 63 10.77 -21.35 27.37
CA GLN A 63 10.04 -21.96 26.26
C GLN A 63 8.52 -21.76 26.40
N ALA A 64 7.97 -21.91 27.61
CA ALA A 64 6.55 -21.66 27.87
C ALA A 64 6.16 -20.19 27.63
N ALA A 65 6.99 -19.24 28.11
CA ALA A 65 6.80 -17.82 27.86
C ALA A 65 6.81 -17.52 26.36
N MET A 66 7.77 -18.06 25.61
CA MET A 66 7.84 -17.84 24.16
C MET A 66 6.63 -18.41 23.41
N HIS A 67 6.10 -19.56 23.83
CA HIS A 67 4.86 -20.09 23.26
C HIS A 67 3.63 -19.23 23.60
N ALA A 68 3.59 -18.64 24.80
CA ALA A 68 2.53 -17.71 25.20
C ALA A 68 2.57 -16.43 24.36
N GLU A 69 3.75 -15.83 24.18
CA GLU A 69 3.93 -14.64 23.34
C GLU A 69 3.55 -14.90 21.88
N LEU A 70 3.99 -16.02 21.31
CA LEU A 70 3.60 -16.41 19.95
C LEU A 70 2.10 -16.62 19.80
N ARG A 71 1.43 -17.10 20.85
CA ARG A 71 -0.03 -17.22 20.87
C ARG A 71 -0.69 -15.84 20.89
N ALA A 72 -0.25 -14.94 21.77
CA ALA A 72 -0.77 -13.58 21.87
C ALA A 72 -0.61 -12.81 20.54
N VAL A 73 0.54 -12.93 19.87
CA VAL A 73 0.77 -12.30 18.55
C VAL A 73 -0.19 -12.84 17.49
N ARG A 74 -0.52 -14.14 17.51
CA ARG A 74 -1.47 -14.73 16.57
C ARG A 74 -2.90 -14.25 16.83
N GLU A 75 -3.31 -14.23 18.10
CA GLU A 75 -4.63 -13.74 18.51
C GLU A 75 -4.81 -12.27 18.12
N GLU A 76 -3.77 -11.46 18.33
CA GLU A 76 -3.77 -10.06 17.94
C GLU A 76 -3.81 -9.89 16.42
N GLN A 77 -3.05 -10.70 15.67
CA GLN A 77 -3.12 -10.71 14.21
C GLN A 77 -4.53 -11.06 13.70
N ASP A 78 -5.19 -12.03 14.33
CA ASP A 78 -6.53 -12.44 13.93
C ASP A 78 -7.57 -11.36 14.30
N ARG A 79 -7.43 -10.70 15.46
CA ARG A 79 -8.23 -9.52 15.82
C ARG A 79 -8.10 -8.40 14.78
N LEU A 80 -6.86 -8.04 14.44
CA LEU A 80 -6.58 -6.99 13.45
C LEU A 80 -7.10 -7.35 12.05
N ARG A 81 -7.08 -8.64 11.67
CA ARG A 81 -7.68 -9.10 10.42
C ARG A 81 -9.18 -8.87 10.38
N CYS A 82 -9.89 -9.18 11.47
CA CYS A 82 -11.32 -8.91 11.57
C CYS A 82 -11.61 -7.41 11.47
N GLU A 83 -10.88 -6.58 12.21
CA GLU A 83 -11.04 -5.11 12.17
C GLU A 83 -10.77 -4.52 10.78
N LEU A 84 -9.80 -5.08 10.04
CA LEU A 84 -9.49 -4.66 8.68
C LEU A 84 -10.62 -5.03 7.71
N VAL A 85 -11.24 -6.21 7.87
CA VAL A 85 -12.40 -6.62 7.08
C VAL A 85 -13.58 -5.69 7.34
N ASP A 86 -13.87 -5.38 8.61
CA ASP A 86 -14.94 -4.46 8.99
C ASP A 86 -14.69 -3.05 8.43
N SER A 87 -13.49 -2.52 8.63
CA SER A 87 -13.09 -1.21 8.10
C SER A 87 -13.19 -1.15 6.57
N ARG A 88 -12.87 -2.25 5.88
CA ARG A 88 -13.02 -2.36 4.43
C ARG A 88 -14.49 -2.33 4.00
N ALA A 89 -15.39 -2.95 4.77
CA ALA A 89 -16.83 -2.84 4.53
C ALA A 89 -17.32 -1.40 4.68
N GLU A 90 -16.85 -0.68 5.71
CA GLU A 90 -17.18 0.74 5.89
C GLU A 90 -16.67 1.62 4.73
N VAL A 91 -15.46 1.37 4.24
CA VAL A 91 -14.95 2.07 3.05
C VAL A 91 -15.81 1.78 1.81
N ALA A 92 -16.33 0.57 1.65
CA ALA A 92 -17.24 0.24 0.56
C ALA A 92 -18.57 1.00 0.70
N ASN A 93 -19.13 1.10 1.90
CA ASN A 93 -20.33 1.90 2.18
C ASN A 93 -20.12 3.38 1.83
N TYR A 94 -18.97 3.95 2.21
CA TYR A 94 -18.64 5.33 1.87
C TYR A 94 -18.58 5.57 0.35
N ARG A 95 -17.97 4.63 -0.40
CA ARG A 95 -17.89 4.71 -1.87
C ARG A 95 -19.29 4.66 -2.52
N GLU A 96 -20.21 3.87 -1.98
CA GLU A 96 -21.59 3.84 -2.45
C GLU A 96 -22.27 5.20 -2.21
N VAL A 97 -22.14 5.77 -1.01
CA VAL A 97 -22.65 7.11 -0.70
C VAL A 97 -22.06 8.18 -1.64
N GLN A 98 -20.76 8.12 -1.92
CA GLN A 98 -20.10 9.03 -2.86
C GLN A 98 -20.65 8.90 -4.29
N THR A 99 -20.96 7.68 -4.71
CA THR A 99 -21.58 7.41 -6.02
C THR A 99 -22.99 8.00 -6.07
N GLN A 100 -23.78 7.82 -5.01
CA GLN A 100 -25.13 8.39 -4.90
C GLN A 100 -25.09 9.93 -4.92
N LEU A 101 -24.12 10.53 -4.22
CA LEU A 101 -23.92 11.99 -4.23
C LEU A 101 -23.58 12.50 -5.63
N THR A 102 -22.71 11.81 -6.35
CA THR A 102 -22.37 12.16 -7.74
C THR A 102 -23.60 12.11 -8.65
N ARG A 103 -24.42 11.06 -8.53
CA ARG A 103 -25.69 10.94 -9.27
C ARG A 103 -26.67 12.05 -8.89
N ALA A 104 -26.78 12.39 -7.61
CA ALA A 104 -27.65 13.47 -7.14
C ALA A 104 -27.21 14.83 -7.72
N ARG A 105 -25.90 15.12 -7.70
CA ARG A 105 -25.34 16.34 -8.30
C ARG A 105 -25.63 16.43 -9.80
N ALA A 106 -25.51 15.32 -10.53
CA ALA A 106 -25.86 15.29 -11.96
C ALA A 106 -27.36 15.59 -12.19
N ARG A 107 -28.25 15.06 -11.34
CA ARG A 107 -29.69 15.35 -11.41
C ARG A 107 -29.99 16.82 -11.12
N VAL A 108 -29.35 17.41 -10.11
CA VAL A 108 -29.50 18.84 -9.80
C VAL A 108 -29.06 19.68 -11.00
N ALA A 109 -27.87 19.43 -11.55
CA ALA A 109 -27.36 20.15 -12.72
C ALA A 109 -28.27 20.00 -13.96
N HIS A 110 -28.93 18.85 -14.12
CA HIS A 110 -29.94 18.67 -15.16
C HIS A 110 -31.17 19.56 -14.93
N LEU A 111 -31.71 19.56 -13.71
CA LEU A 111 -32.86 20.39 -13.35
C LEU A 111 -32.54 21.89 -13.48
N ASP A 112 -31.35 22.33 -13.09
CA ASP A 112 -30.91 23.72 -13.23
C ASP A 112 -30.94 24.18 -14.70
N ARG A 113 -30.56 23.29 -15.63
CA ARG A 113 -30.63 23.59 -17.07
C ARG A 113 -32.07 23.69 -17.55
N GLU A 114 -32.94 22.79 -17.10
CA GLU A 114 -34.36 22.83 -17.46
C GLU A 114 -35.04 24.09 -16.91
N MET A 115 -34.73 24.50 -15.69
CA MET A 115 -35.21 25.77 -15.12
C MET A 115 -34.76 26.95 -15.98
N ALA A 116 -33.44 27.05 -16.28
CA ALA A 116 -32.92 28.14 -17.11
C ALA A 116 -33.53 28.15 -18.53
N ARG A 117 -33.81 26.98 -19.11
CA ARG A 117 -34.48 26.86 -20.40
C ARG A 117 -35.91 27.41 -20.32
N LEU A 118 -36.66 27.03 -19.30
CA LEU A 118 -38.04 27.47 -19.10
C LEU A 118 -38.11 28.97 -18.81
N ASP A 119 -37.20 29.50 -17.99
CA ASP A 119 -37.10 30.94 -17.72
C ASP A 119 -36.87 31.72 -19.03
N ALA A 120 -35.94 31.27 -19.88
CA ALA A 120 -35.69 31.88 -21.17
C ALA A 120 -36.91 31.80 -22.12
N GLU A 121 -37.71 30.74 -22.03
CA GLU A 121 -38.95 30.60 -22.80
C GLU A 121 -40.02 31.58 -22.30
N LEU A 122 -40.19 31.70 -20.98
CA LEU A 122 -41.08 32.68 -20.37
C LEU A 122 -40.69 34.11 -20.74
N ASP A 123 -39.41 34.46 -20.71
CA ASP A 123 -38.92 35.78 -21.13
C ASP A 123 -39.28 36.10 -22.59
N ARG A 124 -39.18 35.11 -23.48
CA ARG A 124 -39.56 35.27 -24.89
C ARG A 124 -41.05 35.51 -25.04
N VAL A 125 -41.88 34.77 -24.29
CA VAL A 125 -43.34 34.93 -24.30
C VAL A 125 -43.71 36.33 -23.79
N HIS A 126 -43.12 36.78 -22.69
CA HIS A 126 -43.35 38.13 -22.15
C HIS A 126 -42.97 39.22 -23.15
N LYS A 127 -41.79 39.14 -23.78
CA LYS A 127 -41.37 40.09 -24.81
C LYS A 127 -42.36 40.16 -25.97
N ARG A 128 -42.87 39.03 -26.43
CA ARG A 128 -43.88 38.98 -27.51
C ARG A 128 -45.19 39.63 -27.08
N ALA A 129 -45.66 39.36 -25.86
CA ALA A 129 -46.87 39.98 -25.33
C ALA A 129 -46.74 41.50 -25.21
N CYS A 130 -45.60 42.00 -24.71
CA CYS A 130 -45.32 43.44 -24.64
C CYS A 130 -45.31 44.10 -26.03
N ASN A 131 -44.70 43.45 -27.03
CA ASN A 131 -44.66 43.97 -28.41
C ASN A 131 -46.05 44.04 -29.07
N LEU A 132 -47.01 43.21 -28.66
CA LEU A 132 -48.39 43.24 -29.15
C LEU A 132 -49.26 44.28 -28.43
N ALA A 133 -48.88 44.68 -27.22
CA ALA A 133 -49.61 45.65 -26.40
C ALA A 133 -49.28 47.11 -26.74
N HIS A 134 -48.27 47.36 -27.59
CA HIS A 134 -47.90 48.70 -28.07
C HIS A 134 -47.90 48.72 -29.61
N PRO A 135 -48.96 49.28 -30.25
CA PRO A 135 -49.06 49.45 -31.70
C PRO A 135 -48.13 50.53 -32.25
#